data_AF-A0A8H7WP76-F1
#
_entry.id   AF-A0A8H7WP76-F1
#
_cell.length_a   1.000
_cell.length_b   1.000
_cell.length_c   1.000
_cell.angle_alpha   90.00
_cell.angle_beta   90.00
_cell.angle_gamma   90.00
#
_symmetry.space_group_name_H-M   'P 1'
#
loop_
_entity.id
_entity.type
_entity.pdbx_description
1 polymer ?
#
loop_
_entity_poly.entity_id
_entity_poly.type
_entity_poly.pdbx_seq_one_letter_code
_entity_poly.pdbx_strand_id
1 'polypeptide(L)'
;MQSIIALTVAFIATAVSATPTYPATTTTTVQFTNDNSGRSANVPVALDGAKKSVAGLLTGTPLDSNYSFLATSFFLQSNFQGVECDLYLNGYIVTITEQHTFAGFAPVSAPADLVNAEIACFAY
;
A
#
# COMPACT_ATOMS: atom_id res chain seq x y z
N MET A 1 -12.23 34.39 59.70
CA MET A 1 -11.21 34.20 58.65
C MET A 1 -11.07 32.72 58.41
N GLN A 2 -11.41 32.19 57.24
CA GLN A 2 -11.06 30.82 56.84
C GLN A 2 -10.76 30.84 55.35
N SER A 3 -9.46 30.90 55.02
CA SER A 3 -8.95 30.76 53.66
C SER A 3 -9.05 29.31 53.23
N ILE A 4 -9.75 29.05 52.12
CA ILE A 4 -9.71 27.76 51.43
C ILE A 4 -8.54 27.82 50.45
N ILE A 5 -7.51 27.03 50.71
CA ILE A 5 -6.34 26.88 49.86
C ILE A 5 -6.77 26.06 48.63
N ALA A 6 -6.67 26.67 47.45
CA ALA A 6 -6.80 26.00 46.17
C ALA A 6 -5.61 25.04 45.95
N LEU A 7 -5.88 23.80 45.54
CA LEU A 7 -4.85 22.90 45.01
C LEU A 7 -5.19 22.52 43.57
N THR A 8 -4.22 22.81 42.71
CA THR A 8 -4.04 22.44 41.30
C THR A 8 -4.05 20.91 41.12
N VAL A 9 -4.30 20.34 39.94
CA VAL A 9 -3.29 20.05 38.89
C VAL A 9 -4.01 19.77 37.57
N ALA A 10 -3.69 20.53 36.51
CA ALA A 10 -4.06 20.18 35.14
C ALA A 10 -2.88 19.42 34.50
N PHE A 11 -3.08 18.14 34.21
CA PHE A 11 -2.09 17.30 33.53
C PHE A 11 -2.45 17.24 32.04
N ILE A 12 -1.78 18.04 31.21
CA ILE A 12 -1.95 18.00 29.76
C ILE A 12 -0.81 17.15 29.20
N ALA A 13 -1.07 15.86 29.01
CA ALA A 13 -0.15 14.97 28.30
C ALA A 13 -0.43 15.09 26.79
N THR A 14 0.33 15.93 26.09
CA THR A 14 0.35 15.94 24.62
C THR A 14 1.24 14.81 24.12
N ALA A 15 0.63 13.69 23.76
CA ALA A 15 1.31 12.64 23.01
C ALA A 15 1.49 13.12 21.57
N VAL A 16 2.70 13.59 21.24
CA VAL A 16 3.13 13.81 19.86
C VAL A 16 3.52 12.45 19.29
N SER A 17 2.61 11.81 18.54
CA SER A 17 2.96 10.66 17.71
C SER A 17 3.77 11.19 16.52
N ALA A 18 5.09 11.02 16.56
CA ALA A 18 5.91 11.23 15.37
C ALA A 18 5.71 10.03 14.44
N THR A 19 5.00 10.22 13.34
CA THR A 19 5.02 9.25 12.25
C THR A 19 6.43 9.20 11.66
N PRO A 20 7.06 8.03 11.54
CA PRO A 20 8.37 7.91 10.94
C PRO A 20 8.34 8.42 9.49
N THR A 21 9.14 9.45 9.20
CA THR A 21 9.30 9.97 7.84
C THR A 21 10.31 9.10 7.09
N TYR A 22 9.83 8.25 6.19
CA TYR A 22 10.69 7.47 5.32
C TYR A 22 11.25 8.36 4.20
N PRO A 23 12.56 8.30 3.89
CA PRO A 23 13.09 9.01 2.75
C PRO A 23 12.44 8.48 1.47
N ALA A 24 12.11 9.37 0.53
CA ALA A 24 11.42 9.04 -0.73
C ALA A 24 12.13 7.97 -1.59
N THR A 25 13.39 7.66 -1.28
CA THR A 25 14.18 6.59 -1.92
C THR A 25 13.87 5.19 -1.39
N THR A 26 13.08 5.07 -0.33
CA THR A 26 12.76 3.77 0.29
C THR A 26 11.62 3.12 -0.49
N THR A 27 11.82 1.87 -0.91
CA THR A 27 10.84 1.13 -1.70
C THR A 27 10.54 -0.23 -1.08
N THR A 28 9.27 -0.61 -1.08
CA THR A 28 8.85 -2.02 -0.93
C THR A 28 8.74 -2.68 -2.30
N THR A 29 8.81 -4.00 -2.37
CA THR A 29 8.52 -4.74 -3.60
C THR A 29 7.15 -5.38 -3.51
N VAL A 30 6.29 -5.07 -4.47
CA VAL A 30 4.95 -5.64 -4.62
C VAL A 30 4.98 -6.57 -5.83
N GLN A 31 4.49 -7.80 -5.68
CA GLN A 31 4.24 -8.70 -6.80
C GLN A 31 2.77 -8.59 -7.21
N PHE A 32 2.52 -8.37 -8.50
CA PHE A 32 1.22 -8.58 -9.11
C PHE A 32 1.22 -9.93 -9.82
N THR A 33 0.11 -10.65 -9.73
CA THR A 33 -0.04 -11.98 -10.34
C THR A 33 -1.35 -12.10 -11.09
N ASN A 34 -1.29 -12.81 -12.21
CA ASN A 34 -2.43 -13.26 -12.98
C ASN A 34 -2.51 -14.78 -12.91
N ASP A 35 -3.33 -15.28 -12.01
CA ASP A 35 -3.48 -16.73 -11.78
C ASP A 35 -4.11 -17.46 -12.97
N ASN A 36 -4.79 -16.74 -13.88
CA ASN A 36 -5.36 -17.33 -15.11
C ASN A 36 -4.27 -17.71 -16.12
N SER A 37 -3.27 -16.86 -16.27
CA SER A 37 -2.17 -17.05 -17.23
C SER A 37 -0.88 -17.57 -16.61
N GLY A 38 -0.78 -17.56 -15.27
CA GLY A 38 0.44 -17.88 -14.52
C GLY A 38 1.53 -16.80 -14.59
N ARG A 39 1.24 -15.62 -15.16
CA ARG A 39 2.19 -14.51 -15.27
C ARG A 39 2.24 -13.71 -13.97
N SER A 40 3.41 -13.22 -13.61
CA SER A 40 3.60 -12.30 -12.49
C SER A 40 4.69 -11.28 -12.77
N ALA A 41 4.68 -10.19 -12.00
CA ALA A 41 5.69 -9.14 -12.08
C ALA A 41 5.95 -8.54 -10.69
N ASN A 42 7.23 -8.41 -10.34
CA ASN A 42 7.67 -7.69 -9.15
C ASN A 42 7.95 -6.23 -9.51
N VAL A 43 7.35 -5.31 -8.79
CA VAL A 43 7.56 -3.87 -9.01
C VAL A 43 7.98 -3.18 -7.71
N PRO A 44 9.02 -2.32 -7.74
CA PRO A 44 9.35 -1.48 -6.61
C PRO A 44 8.33 -0.34 -6.48
N VAL A 45 7.81 -0.12 -5.28
CA VAL A 45 6.89 0.97 -4.97
C VAL A 45 7.47 1.80 -3.84
N ALA A 46 7.57 3.12 -4.04
CA ALA A 46 8.06 4.04 -3.03
C ALA A 46 7.13 4.08 -1.81
N LEU A 47 7.70 4.18 -0.62
CA LEU A 47 6.99 4.31 0.66
C LEU A 47 6.64 5.77 0.99
N ASP A 48 6.45 6.60 -0.03
CA ASP A 48 6.21 8.04 0.08
C ASP A 48 4.72 8.39 0.22
N GLY A 49 3.83 7.39 0.24
CA GLY A 49 2.38 7.56 0.28
C GLY A 49 1.77 8.16 -1.00
N ALA A 50 2.60 8.49 -2.00
CA ALA A 50 2.11 9.06 -3.24
C ALA A 50 1.55 7.97 -4.15
N LYS A 51 0.37 8.24 -4.73
CA LYS A 51 -0.23 7.35 -5.72
C LYS A 51 0.66 7.23 -6.95
N LYS A 52 0.96 6.00 -7.36
CA LYS A 52 1.71 5.66 -8.56
C LYS A 52 0.80 4.90 -9.51
N SER A 53 0.88 5.20 -10.80
CA SER A 53 0.16 4.43 -11.83
C SER A 53 0.68 3.00 -11.88
N VAL A 54 -0.21 2.02 -11.74
CA VAL A 54 0.15 0.60 -11.85
C VAL A 54 0.56 0.24 -13.27
N ALA A 55 -0.11 0.80 -14.29
CA ALA A 55 0.29 0.66 -15.68
C ALA A 55 1.74 1.09 -15.94
N GLY A 56 2.15 2.23 -15.37
CA GLY A 56 3.52 2.72 -15.45
C GLY A 56 4.53 1.77 -14.81
N LEU A 57 4.17 1.14 -13.69
CA LEU A 57 5.02 0.16 -13.01
C LEU A 57 5.12 -1.18 -13.75
N LEU A 58 4.06 -1.60 -14.44
CA LEU A 58 3.97 -2.91 -15.10
C LEU A 58 4.35 -2.90 -16.58
N THR A 59 4.56 -1.74 -17.19
CA THR A 59 4.97 -1.63 -18.60
C THR A 59 6.28 -2.39 -18.85
N GLY A 60 6.31 -3.25 -19.88
CA GLY A 60 7.46 -4.08 -20.22
C GLY A 60 7.71 -5.28 -19.29
N THR A 61 6.82 -5.54 -18.34
CA THR A 61 6.86 -6.75 -17.50
C THR A 61 6.10 -7.91 -18.16
N PRO A 62 6.20 -9.15 -17.65
CA PRO A 62 5.42 -10.28 -18.17
C PRO A 62 3.89 -10.08 -18.12
N LEU A 63 3.39 -9.18 -17.26
CA LEU A 63 1.97 -8.81 -17.18
C LEU A 63 1.54 -7.82 -18.26
N ASP A 64 2.47 -7.20 -18.98
CA ASP A 64 2.16 -6.34 -20.11
C ASP A 64 1.69 -7.20 -21.29
N SER A 65 0.41 -7.09 -21.61
CA SER A 65 -0.21 -7.72 -22.77
C SER A 65 -0.75 -6.64 -23.71
N ASN A 66 0.14 -5.95 -24.41
CA ASN A 66 -0.17 -4.81 -25.27
C ASN A 66 -0.87 -3.67 -24.52
N TYR A 67 -0.26 -3.22 -23.41
CA TYR A 67 -0.78 -2.16 -22.54
C TYR A 67 -2.07 -2.50 -21.77
N SER A 68 -2.44 -3.78 -21.73
CA SER A 68 -3.41 -4.31 -20.76
C SER A 68 -2.67 -5.11 -19.69
N PHE A 69 -3.02 -4.87 -18.43
CA PHE A 69 -2.31 -5.40 -17.26
C PHE A 69 -3.27 -6.24 -16.43
N LEU A 70 -3.65 -7.38 -16.98
CA LEU A 70 -4.60 -8.29 -16.35
C LEU A 70 -3.98 -8.95 -15.12
N ALA A 71 -4.60 -8.80 -13.95
CA ALA A 71 -4.17 -9.41 -12.70
C ALA A 71 -5.36 -9.86 -11.83
N THR A 72 -5.10 -10.78 -10.92
CA THR A 72 -6.07 -11.36 -9.99
C THR A 72 -5.75 -11.03 -8.54
N SER A 73 -4.47 -10.86 -8.23
CA SER A 73 -3.97 -10.65 -6.88
C SER A 73 -2.68 -9.84 -6.86
N PHE A 74 -2.34 -9.37 -5.67
CA PHE A 74 -1.07 -8.72 -5.38
C PHE A 74 -0.60 -9.05 -3.96
N PHE A 75 0.71 -9.02 -3.74
CA PHE A 75 1.28 -9.24 -2.41
C PHE A 75 2.63 -8.56 -2.18
N LEU A 76 2.96 -8.37 -0.90
CA LEU A 76 4.24 -7.82 -0.43
C LEU A 76 5.33 -8.89 -0.50
N GLN A 77 6.29 -8.70 -1.41
CA GLN A 77 7.37 -9.66 -1.70
C GLN A 77 8.60 -9.44 -0.81
N SER A 78 9.03 -8.19 -0.62
CA SER A 78 10.22 -7.85 0.18
C SER A 78 10.23 -6.41 0.67
N ASN A 79 11.02 -6.12 1.70
CA ASN A 79 11.14 -4.81 2.36
C ASN A 79 9.79 -4.30 2.91
N PHE A 80 9.02 -5.20 3.51
CA PHE A 80 7.64 -4.94 3.92
C PHE A 80 7.43 -4.80 5.42
N GLN A 81 8.50 -4.78 6.23
CA GLN A 81 8.38 -4.55 7.67
C GLN A 81 7.89 -3.11 7.92
N GLY A 82 6.79 -2.97 8.67
CA GLY A 82 6.10 -1.70 8.93
C GLY A 82 5.46 -1.08 7.69
N VAL A 83 5.10 -1.87 6.67
CA VAL A 83 4.56 -1.36 5.40
C VAL A 83 3.08 -1.69 5.24
N GLU A 84 2.34 -0.71 4.71
CA GLU A 84 1.00 -0.86 4.17
C GLU A 84 0.97 -0.38 2.70
N CYS A 85 0.23 -1.09 1.86
CA CYS A 85 0.00 -0.72 0.47
C CYS A 85 -1.48 -0.80 0.11
N ASP A 86 -1.98 0.28 -0.46
CA ASP A 86 -3.34 0.42 -0.96
C ASP A 86 -3.36 0.38 -2.48
N LEU A 87 -4.08 -0.58 -3.04
CA LEU A 87 -4.42 -0.66 -4.45
C LEU A 87 -5.80 -0.03 -4.69
N TYR A 88 -5.82 1.03 -5.48
CA TYR A 88 -7.02 1.73 -5.91
C TYR A 88 -7.45 1.18 -7.27
N LEU A 89 -8.58 0.48 -7.30
CA LEU A 89 -9.09 -0.19 -8.50
C LEU A 89 -10.61 -0.05 -8.55
N ASN A 90 -11.16 0.38 -9.69
CA ASN A 90 -12.61 0.42 -9.95
C ASN A 90 -13.45 1.07 -8.83
N GLY A 91 -12.93 2.11 -8.18
CA GLY A 91 -13.64 2.87 -7.13
C GLY A 91 -13.64 2.23 -5.74
N TYR A 92 -12.90 1.13 -5.53
CA TYR A 92 -12.64 0.57 -4.20
C TYR A 92 -11.14 0.47 -3.92
N ILE A 93 -10.80 0.20 -2.66
CA ILE A 93 -9.42 0.08 -2.18
C ILE A 93 -9.22 -1.34 -1.67
N VAL A 94 -8.10 -1.93 -2.04
CA VAL A 94 -7.63 -3.22 -1.52
C VAL A 94 -6.32 -2.98 -0.79
N THR A 95 -6.27 -3.36 0.47
CA THR A 95 -5.13 -3.06 1.36
C THR A 95 -4.39 -4.35 1.69
N ILE A 96 -3.06 -4.30 1.63
CA ILE A 96 -2.17 -5.33 2.17
C ILE A 96 -1.20 -4.69 3.18
N THR A 97 -0.86 -5.43 4.22
CA THR A 97 0.04 -4.98 5.28
C THR A 97 1.11 -6.03 5.55
N GLU A 98 2.12 -5.69 6.37
CA GLU A 98 3.13 -6.65 6.82
C GLU A 98 2.53 -7.91 7.50
N GLN A 99 1.33 -7.80 8.09
CA GLN A 99 0.62 -8.90 8.75
C GLN A 99 -0.31 -9.65 7.81
N HIS A 100 -0.81 -8.98 6.77
CA HIS A 100 -1.70 -9.52 5.75
C HIS A 100 -1.12 -9.18 4.38
N THR A 101 -0.09 -9.92 3.98
CA THR A 101 0.77 -9.54 2.86
C THR A 101 0.15 -9.80 1.49
N PHE A 102 -1.00 -10.49 1.41
CA PHE A 102 -1.62 -10.91 0.16
C PHE A 102 -3.09 -10.50 0.11
N ALA A 103 -3.54 -10.05 -1.07
CA ALA A 103 -4.95 -9.89 -1.36
C ALA A 103 -5.29 -10.25 -2.82
N GLY A 104 -6.37 -11.03 -2.97
CA GLY A 104 -7.03 -11.23 -4.25
C GLY A 104 -8.14 -10.19 -4.44
N PHE A 105 -8.25 -9.64 -5.65
CA PHE A 105 -9.23 -8.59 -5.98
C PHE A 105 -10.06 -8.90 -7.23
N ALA A 106 -9.71 -9.94 -7.98
CA ALA A 106 -10.51 -10.42 -9.11
C ALA A 106 -10.53 -11.95 -9.17
N PRO A 107 -11.64 -12.56 -9.62
CA PRO A 107 -11.70 -14.01 -9.78
C PRO A 107 -10.77 -14.49 -10.90
N VAL A 108 -10.23 -15.70 -10.77
CA VAL A 108 -9.33 -16.31 -11.76
C VAL A 108 -9.95 -16.40 -13.16
N SER A 109 -11.26 -16.56 -13.27
CA SER A 109 -11.98 -16.62 -14.55
C SER A 109 -12.15 -15.26 -15.22
N ALA A 110 -11.96 -14.15 -14.50
CA ALA A 110 -12.08 -12.79 -15.02
C ALA A 110 -11.08 -11.85 -14.33
N PRO A 111 -9.78 -11.93 -14.69
CA PRO A 111 -8.77 -11.00 -14.20
C PRO A 111 -9.16 -9.54 -14.47
N ALA A 112 -8.84 -8.65 -13.54
CA ALA A 112 -9.10 -7.23 -13.71
C ALA A 112 -7.93 -6.55 -14.46
N ASP A 113 -8.26 -5.62 -15.34
CA ASP A 113 -7.26 -4.77 -15.99
C ASP A 113 -6.85 -3.62 -15.05
N LEU A 114 -5.55 -3.54 -14.78
CA LEU A 114 -4.96 -2.53 -13.91
C LEU A 114 -4.54 -1.25 -14.64
N VAL A 115 -4.92 -1.07 -15.91
CA VAL A 115 -4.53 0.11 -16.72
C VAL A 115 -4.84 1.46 -16.06
N ASN A 116 -5.95 1.56 -15.33
CA ASN A 116 -6.36 2.76 -14.59
C ASN A 116 -6.16 2.64 -13.07
N ALA A 117 -5.47 1.59 -12.61
CA ALA A 117 -5.24 1.39 -11.20
C ALA A 117 -4.08 2.25 -10.70
N GLU A 118 -4.16 2.63 -9.43
CA GLU A 118 -3.10 3.33 -8.73
C GLU A 118 -2.71 2.53 -7.48
N ILE A 119 -1.46 2.60 -7.08
CA ILE A 119 -0.99 2.02 -5.82
C ILE A 119 -0.27 3.09 -5.00
N ALA A 120 -0.55 3.14 -3.71
CA ALA A 120 0.21 3.95 -2.75
C ALA A 120 0.70 3.03 -1.64
N CYS A 121 1.98 3.14 -1.30
CA CYS A 121 2.56 2.45 -0.17
C CYS A 121 3.14 3.46 0.81
N PHE A 122 3.03 3.15 2.09
CA PHE A 122 3.58 3.95 3.17
C PHE A 122 4.10 3.03 4.25
N ALA A 123 4.97 3.57 5.08
CA ALA A 123 5.44 2.85 6.24
C ALA A 123 5.08 3.59 7.52
N TYR A 124 4.87 2.83 8.59
CA TYR A 124 4.32 3.29 9.87
C TYR A 124 5.12 2.78 11.07
#